data_AF-A0A661HIQ9-F1
#
_entry.id   AF-A0A661HIQ9-F1
#
_cell.length_a   1.000
_cell.length_b   1.000
_cell.length_c   1.000
_cell.angle_alpha   90.00
_cell.angle_beta   90.00
_cell.angle_gamma   90.00
#
_symmetry.space_group_name_H-M   'P 1'
#
loop_
_entity.id
_entity.type
_entity.pdbx_description
1 polymer ?
#
loop_
_entity_poly.entity_id
_entity_poly.type
_entity_poly.pdbx_seq_one_letter_code
_entity_poly.pdbx_strand_id
1 'polypeptide(L)'
;MATYTAVKKGNYDEGLADLLFGARGECKMEDLESDKDFCVGIFKDGIWESRRNDIGVFSYLKQECDIPYLDTKGEHFFEMSLPSVPYGMALGIVEFFKKIMQIHSGAEAMVQIWWNKSEEKYQLYVPIQRVSGASVKFDHSVELQNDPNMIWAVDIHSHNS
;
A
#
# COMPACT_ATOMS: atom_id res chain seq x y z
N MET A 1 49.95 -2.66 9.88
CA MET A 1 49.00 -3.69 10.37
C MET A 1 47.90 -2.97 11.14
N ALA A 2 46.68 -2.89 10.59
CA ALA A 2 45.54 -2.36 11.32
C ALA A 2 44.89 -3.51 12.10
N THR A 3 44.98 -3.47 13.42
CA THR A 3 44.28 -4.38 14.33
C THR A 3 42.83 -3.93 14.45
N TYR A 4 41.90 -4.79 14.01
CA TYR A 4 40.48 -4.62 14.29
C TYR A 4 40.20 -5.11 15.71
N THR A 5 39.79 -4.20 16.60
CA THR A 5 39.28 -4.57 17.93
C THR A 5 37.81 -4.93 17.77
N ALA A 6 37.47 -6.20 17.94
CA ALA A 6 36.08 -6.63 18.05
C ALA A 6 35.44 -5.96 19.27
N VAL A 7 34.46 -5.09 19.04
CA VAL A 7 33.63 -4.51 20.09
C VAL A 7 32.84 -5.66 20.72
N LYS A 8 32.92 -5.77 22.05
CA LYS A 8 32.22 -6.78 22.84
C LYS A 8 30.71 -6.68 22.54
N LYS A 9 30.09 -7.78 22.07
CA LYS A 9 28.63 -7.88 21.89
C LYS A 9 27.99 -7.47 23.22
N GLY A 10 27.29 -6.33 23.23
CA GLY A 10 26.46 -5.95 24.37
C GLY A 10 25.44 -7.06 24.67
N ASN A 11 24.92 -7.11 25.88
CA ASN A 11 23.79 -8.00 26.21
C ASN A 11 22.54 -7.51 25.46
N TYR A 12 22.47 -7.81 24.16
CA TYR A 12 21.27 -7.67 23.37
C TYR A 12 20.39 -8.86 23.69
N ASP A 13 19.17 -8.60 24.15
CA ASP A 13 18.14 -9.62 24.23
C ASP A 13 17.72 -9.94 22.80
N GLU A 14 18.34 -10.98 22.23
CA GLU A 14 18.07 -11.45 20.88
C GLU A 14 16.57 -11.81 20.72
N GLY A 15 15.90 -12.25 21.79
CA GLY A 15 14.45 -12.51 21.78
C GLY A 15 13.61 -11.24 21.69
N LEU A 16 14.00 -10.16 22.36
CA LEU A 16 13.34 -8.85 22.24
C LEU A 16 13.61 -8.19 20.88
N ALA A 17 14.83 -8.33 20.36
CA ALA A 17 15.20 -7.83 19.05
C ALA A 17 14.46 -8.59 17.93
N ASP A 18 14.33 -9.92 18.01
CA ASP A 18 13.54 -10.71 17.08
C ASP A 18 12.03 -10.46 17.21
N LEU A 19 11.55 -10.14 18.42
CA LEU A 19 10.14 -9.77 18.62
C LEU A 19 9.82 -8.39 18.03
N LEU A 20 10.71 -7.40 18.19
CA LEU A 20 10.50 -6.02 17.74
C LEU A 20 10.91 -5.78 16.28
N PHE A 21 11.97 -6.44 15.84
CA PHE A 21 12.65 -6.26 14.56
C PHE A 21 12.91 -7.58 13.86
N GLY A 22 12.10 -8.62 14.12
CA GLY A 22 12.28 -9.96 13.57
C GLY A 22 12.47 -9.99 12.06
N ALA A 23 12.58 -11.18 11.48
CA ALA A 23 12.76 -11.39 10.04
C ALA A 23 11.55 -10.96 9.20
N ARG A 24 11.18 -9.67 9.26
CA ARG A 24 10.13 -8.95 8.55
C ARG A 24 10.60 -8.49 7.19
N GLY A 25 11.91 -8.48 6.97
CA GLY A 25 12.45 -8.23 5.65
C GLY A 25 13.80 -8.85 5.43
N GLU A 26 14.19 -8.81 4.16
CA GLU A 26 15.45 -9.36 3.68
C GLU A 26 16.05 -8.48 2.58
N CYS A 27 17.30 -8.76 2.22
CA CYS A 27 18.01 -8.07 1.15
C CYS A 27 18.60 -9.09 0.18
N LYS A 28 18.43 -8.87 -1.11
CA LYS A 28 18.83 -9.78 -2.19
C LYS A 28 19.56 -9.05 -3.32
N MET A 29 20.23 -9.82 -4.17
CA MET A 29 20.83 -9.34 -5.42
C MET A 29 19.97 -9.86 -6.56
N GLU A 30 19.52 -8.96 -7.45
CA GLU A 30 18.76 -9.28 -8.67
C GLU A 30 17.49 -10.13 -8.45
N ASP A 31 16.91 -10.05 -7.25
CA ASP A 31 15.68 -10.76 -6.85
C ASP A 31 14.87 -9.90 -5.87
N LEU A 32 13.54 -10.05 -5.92
CA LEU A 32 12.56 -9.41 -5.03
C LEU A 32 11.48 -10.38 -4.53
N GLU A 33 11.49 -11.65 -4.95
CA GLU A 33 10.50 -12.63 -4.52
C GLU A 33 10.71 -12.93 -3.04
N SER A 34 9.70 -12.69 -2.20
CA SER A 34 9.85 -12.88 -0.76
C SER A 34 8.51 -13.16 -0.09
N ASP A 35 8.55 -13.99 0.95
CA ASP A 35 7.44 -14.21 1.87
C ASP A 35 7.42 -13.20 3.02
N LYS A 36 8.43 -12.31 3.10
CA LYS A 36 8.55 -11.28 4.14
C LYS A 36 7.68 -10.05 3.85
N ASP A 37 7.49 -9.21 4.87
CA ASP A 37 6.76 -7.94 4.74
C ASP A 37 7.43 -7.00 3.75
N PHE A 38 8.75 -7.05 3.62
CA PHE A 38 9.49 -6.32 2.60
C PHE A 38 10.78 -7.02 2.16
N CYS A 39 11.17 -6.84 0.90
CA CYS A 39 12.46 -7.27 0.36
C CYS A 39 13.12 -6.11 -0.37
N VAL A 40 14.39 -5.83 -0.06
CA VAL A 40 15.20 -4.86 -0.80
C VAL A 40 16.10 -5.61 -1.76
N GLY A 41 16.02 -5.30 -3.05
CA GLY A 41 16.82 -5.92 -4.09
C GLY A 41 17.79 -4.90 -4.71
N ILE A 42 19.03 -5.31 -4.95
CA ILE A 42 19.99 -4.52 -5.71
C ILE A 42 20.00 -5.06 -7.15
N PHE A 43 19.66 -4.20 -8.11
CA PHE A 43 19.59 -4.48 -9.54
C PHE A 43 20.53 -3.57 -10.31
N LYS A 44 20.75 -3.89 -11.58
CA LYS A 44 21.59 -3.08 -12.49
C LYS A 44 21.20 -1.61 -12.53
N ASP A 45 19.90 -1.32 -12.48
CA ASP A 45 19.36 0.03 -12.61
C ASP A 45 19.01 0.70 -11.27
N GLY A 46 19.22 0.00 -10.16
CA GLY A 46 19.17 0.64 -8.85
C GLY A 46 18.78 -0.27 -7.71
N ILE A 47 18.38 0.37 -6.61
CA ILE A 47 17.84 -0.29 -5.42
C ILE A 47 16.33 -0.33 -5.57
N TRP A 48 15.79 -1.53 -5.57
CA TRP A 48 14.36 -1.81 -5.64
C TRP A 48 13.85 -2.30 -4.29
N GLU A 49 12.57 -2.08 -4.04
CA GLU A 49 11.89 -2.56 -2.84
C GLU A 49 10.57 -3.22 -3.22
N SER A 50 10.36 -4.44 -2.73
CA SER A 50 9.08 -5.13 -2.71
C SER A 50 8.48 -5.04 -1.33
N ARG A 51 7.18 -4.77 -1.24
CA ARG A 51 6.42 -4.73 0.00
C ARG A 51 5.20 -5.62 -0.12
N ARG A 52 4.93 -6.37 0.95
CA ARG A 52 3.74 -7.19 1.15
C ARG A 52 2.94 -6.62 2.31
N ASN A 53 1.66 -6.40 2.07
CA ASN A 53 0.72 -6.02 3.12
C ASN A 53 -0.66 -6.65 2.84
N ASP A 54 -1.62 -6.30 3.69
CA ASP A 54 -3.01 -6.74 3.62
C ASP A 54 -3.73 -6.40 2.28
N ILE A 55 -3.26 -5.40 1.52
CA ILE A 55 -3.82 -5.01 0.21
C ILE A 55 -3.20 -5.87 -0.91
N GLY A 56 -1.88 -6.08 -0.87
CA GLY A 56 -1.16 -6.73 -1.95
C GLY A 56 0.35 -6.74 -1.81
N VAL A 57 0.99 -7.20 -2.89
CA VAL A 57 2.44 -7.16 -3.08
C VAL A 57 2.76 -6.12 -4.14
N PHE A 58 3.73 -5.24 -3.87
CA PHE A 58 4.15 -4.22 -4.83
C PHE A 58 5.65 -4.00 -4.82
N SER A 59 6.22 -3.87 -6.02
CA SER A 59 7.64 -3.60 -6.24
C SER A 59 7.83 -2.27 -6.93
N TYR A 60 8.79 -1.47 -6.44
CA TYR A 60 9.09 -0.17 -7.00
C TYR A 60 10.58 0.18 -6.86
N LEU A 61 11.07 1.01 -7.79
CA LEU A 61 12.40 1.58 -7.73
C LEU A 61 12.48 2.59 -6.58
N LYS A 62 13.31 2.30 -5.59
CA LYS A 62 13.53 3.17 -4.43
C LYS A 62 14.61 4.21 -4.69
N GLN A 63 15.67 3.81 -5.38
CA GLN A 63 16.78 4.67 -5.73
C GLN A 63 17.38 4.21 -7.06
N GLU A 64 17.38 5.10 -8.05
CA GLU A 64 18.05 4.86 -9.32
C GLU A 64 19.58 4.93 -9.13
N CYS A 65 20.29 3.92 -9.61
CA CYS A 65 21.74 3.97 -9.81
C CYS A 65 22.17 2.87 -10.78
N ASP A 66 23.10 3.19 -11.68
CA ASP A 66 23.73 2.17 -12.53
C ASP A 66 24.77 1.41 -11.69
N ILE A 67 24.57 0.10 -11.55
CA ILE A 67 25.44 -0.79 -10.78
C ILE A 67 26.16 -1.69 -11.78
N PRO A 68 27.45 -1.40 -12.07
CA PRO A 68 28.25 -2.24 -12.94
C PRO A 68 28.27 -3.69 -12.43
N TYR A 69 28.38 -4.64 -13.36
CA TYR A 69 28.46 -6.09 -13.10
C TYR A 69 27.16 -6.79 -12.67
N LEU A 70 26.03 -6.06 -12.62
CA LEU A 70 24.69 -6.66 -12.59
C LEU A 70 24.07 -6.61 -13.99
N ASP A 71 23.22 -7.60 -14.28
CA ASP A 71 22.64 -7.85 -15.59
C ASP A 71 21.15 -7.56 -15.64
N THR A 72 20.46 -7.78 -14.52
CA THR A 72 19.01 -7.71 -14.35
C THR A 72 18.59 -6.31 -13.93
N LYS A 73 17.59 -5.77 -14.63
CA LYS A 73 16.88 -4.56 -14.19
C LYS A 73 15.69 -4.96 -13.35
N GLY A 74 15.35 -4.18 -12.34
CA GLY A 74 14.12 -4.43 -11.59
C GLY A 74 12.88 -4.05 -12.41
N GLU A 75 11.73 -4.53 -11.96
CA GLU A 75 10.45 -4.28 -12.62
C GLU A 75 9.42 -3.77 -11.61
N HIS A 76 8.61 -2.82 -12.06
CA HIS A 76 7.43 -2.40 -11.31
C HIS A 76 6.41 -3.52 -11.34
N PHE A 77 5.93 -3.89 -10.16
CA PHE A 77 4.98 -4.97 -10.00
C PHE A 77 3.89 -4.56 -9.01
N PHE A 78 2.67 -4.99 -9.25
CA PHE A 78 1.57 -4.88 -8.31
C PHE A 78 0.64 -6.08 -8.46
N GLU A 79 0.41 -6.78 -7.36
CA GLU A 79 -0.55 -7.87 -7.25
C GLU A 79 -1.46 -7.62 -6.05
N MET A 80 -2.75 -7.43 -6.33
CA MET A 80 -3.78 -7.36 -5.30
C MET A 80 -3.95 -8.73 -4.64
N SER A 81 -3.83 -8.77 -3.31
CA SER A 81 -4.18 -9.94 -2.51
C SER A 81 -5.67 -10.01 -2.19
N LEU A 82 -6.38 -8.87 -2.29
CA LEU A 82 -7.82 -8.80 -2.11
C LEU A 82 -8.57 -9.30 -3.36
N PRO A 83 -9.76 -9.90 -3.22
CA PRO A 83 -10.56 -10.32 -4.37
C PRO A 83 -11.03 -9.13 -5.21
N SER A 84 -11.42 -9.34 -6.46
CA SER A 84 -11.92 -8.25 -7.30
C SER A 84 -13.16 -7.58 -6.70
N VAL A 85 -13.22 -6.25 -6.76
CA VAL A 85 -14.40 -5.48 -6.33
C VAL A 85 -15.61 -5.88 -7.18
N PRO A 86 -16.76 -6.23 -6.57
CA PRO A 86 -17.97 -6.58 -7.30
C PRO A 86 -18.42 -5.46 -8.26
N TYR A 87 -18.72 -5.83 -9.51
CA TYR A 87 -19.16 -4.88 -10.53
C TYR A 87 -20.37 -4.03 -10.11
N GLY A 88 -21.32 -4.62 -9.37
CA GLY A 88 -22.49 -3.90 -8.84
C GLY A 88 -22.13 -2.77 -7.89
N MET A 89 -21.03 -2.88 -7.13
CA MET A 89 -20.55 -1.78 -6.29
C MET A 89 -19.98 -0.64 -7.14
N ALA A 90 -19.21 -0.96 -8.18
CA ALA A 90 -18.71 0.05 -9.11
C ALA A 90 -19.87 0.82 -9.79
N LEU A 91 -20.93 0.12 -10.21
CA LEU A 91 -22.14 0.76 -10.74
C LEU A 91 -22.81 1.67 -9.70
N GLY A 92 -22.99 1.20 -8.46
CA GLY A 92 -23.58 2.00 -7.39
C GLY A 92 -22.78 3.26 -7.07
N ILE A 93 -21.44 3.20 -7.12
CA ILE A 93 -20.56 4.36 -6.97
C ILE A 93 -20.79 5.37 -8.10
N VAL A 94 -20.87 4.92 -9.35
CA VAL A 94 -21.14 5.79 -10.50
C VAL A 94 -22.51 6.45 -10.39
N GLU A 95 -23.54 5.71 -9.99
CA GLU A 95 -24.87 6.26 -9.76
C GLU A 95 -24.88 7.31 -8.63
N PHE A 96 -24.16 7.03 -7.54
CA PHE A 96 -23.97 7.98 -6.45
C PHE A 96 -23.34 9.29 -6.93
N PHE A 97 -22.24 9.22 -7.71
CA PHE A 97 -21.60 10.41 -8.27
C PHE A 97 -22.51 11.22 -9.18
N LYS A 98 -23.22 10.55 -10.09
CA LYS A 98 -24.20 11.22 -10.97
C LYS A 98 -25.25 11.98 -10.17
N LYS A 99 -25.72 11.40 -9.06
CA LYS A 99 -26.72 12.03 -8.21
C LYS A 99 -26.17 13.25 -7.46
N ILE A 100 -24.95 13.17 -6.92
CA ILE A 100 -24.30 14.32 -6.27
C ILE A 100 -24.08 15.46 -7.27
N MET A 101 -23.57 15.14 -8.46
CA MET A 101 -23.38 16.11 -9.54
C MET A 101 -24.68 16.84 -9.87
N GLN A 102 -25.81 16.13 -9.95
CA GLN A 102 -27.13 16.74 -10.23
C GLN A 102 -27.63 17.63 -9.08
N ILE A 103 -27.50 17.17 -7.83
CA ILE A 103 -28.04 17.89 -6.65
C ILE A 103 -27.19 19.11 -6.30
N HIS A 104 -25.88 19.04 -6.51
CA HIS A 104 -24.91 20.04 -6.06
C HIS A 104 -24.22 20.77 -7.23
N SER A 105 -24.95 21.01 -8.33
CA SER A 105 -24.52 21.85 -9.46
C SER A 105 -23.14 21.51 -10.02
N GLY A 106 -22.89 20.23 -10.26
CA GLY A 106 -21.62 19.75 -10.79
C GLY A 106 -20.52 19.64 -9.74
N ALA A 107 -20.87 19.36 -8.48
CA ALA A 107 -19.88 19.02 -7.46
C ALA A 107 -19.33 17.59 -7.68
N GLU A 108 -18.06 17.40 -7.34
CA GLU A 108 -17.44 16.07 -7.26
C GLU A 108 -17.82 15.36 -5.95
N ALA A 109 -17.57 14.06 -5.85
CA ALA A 109 -17.61 13.33 -4.58
C ALA A 109 -16.59 12.20 -4.56
N MET A 110 -16.31 11.70 -3.36
CA MET A 110 -15.41 10.59 -3.05
C MET A 110 -16.18 9.46 -2.33
N VAL A 111 -15.85 8.22 -2.67
CA VAL A 111 -16.27 7.00 -1.97
C VAL A 111 -15.05 6.16 -1.67
N GLN A 112 -14.99 5.61 -0.47
CA GLN A 112 -13.97 4.66 -0.05
C GLN A 112 -14.51 3.23 -0.13
N ILE A 113 -13.68 2.31 -0.58
CA ILE A 113 -13.94 0.88 -0.58
C ILE A 113 -13.09 0.25 0.52
N TRP A 114 -13.77 -0.41 1.44
CA TRP A 114 -13.16 -1.14 2.55
C TRP A 114 -13.41 -2.63 2.39
N TRP A 115 -12.41 -3.45 2.71
CA TRP A 115 -12.58 -4.90 2.81
C TRP A 115 -12.70 -5.32 4.27
N ASN A 116 -13.81 -5.96 4.61
CA ASN A 116 -14.01 -6.54 5.93
C ASN A 116 -13.45 -7.97 5.95
N LYS A 117 -12.40 -8.20 6.73
CA LYS A 117 -11.73 -9.50 6.86
C LYS A 117 -12.63 -10.57 7.48
N SER A 118 -13.48 -10.20 8.44
CA SER A 118 -14.34 -11.16 9.15
C SER A 118 -15.53 -11.62 8.29
N GLU A 119 -16.07 -10.72 7.46
CA GLU A 119 -17.23 -11.00 6.62
C GLU A 119 -16.85 -11.39 5.17
N GLU A 120 -15.56 -11.33 4.83
CA GLU A 120 -15.01 -11.55 3.50
C GLU A 120 -15.79 -10.80 2.40
N LYS A 121 -16.07 -9.53 2.66
CA LYS A 121 -16.83 -8.70 1.72
C LYS A 121 -16.36 -7.26 1.71
N TYR A 122 -16.57 -6.63 0.56
CA TYR A 122 -16.39 -5.20 0.41
C TYR A 122 -17.54 -4.41 1.02
N GLN A 123 -17.22 -3.25 1.55
CA GLN A 123 -18.15 -2.27 2.11
C GLN A 123 -17.81 -0.89 1.53
N LEU A 124 -18.85 -0.12 1.18
CA LEU A 124 -18.69 1.26 0.72
C LEU A 124 -18.86 2.21 1.89
N TYR A 125 -17.96 3.18 1.99
CA TYR A 125 -18.03 4.24 2.98
C TYR A 125 -17.90 5.60 2.30
N VAL A 126 -18.85 6.49 2.59
CA VAL A 126 -18.82 7.88 2.12
C VAL A 126 -18.39 8.76 3.29
N PRO A 127 -17.16 9.27 3.31
CA PRO A 127 -16.70 10.13 4.40
C PRO A 127 -17.46 11.45 4.40
N ILE A 128 -17.49 12.10 5.57
CA ILE A 128 -17.88 13.50 5.64
C ILE A 128 -16.91 14.29 4.75
N GLN A 129 -17.48 14.99 3.78
CA GLN A 129 -16.72 15.64 2.73
C GLN A 129 -17.29 17.01 2.38
N ARG A 130 -16.38 17.93 2.06
CA ARG A 130 -16.65 19.26 1.52
C ARG A 130 -16.30 19.21 0.05
N VAL A 131 -17.30 19.42 -0.80
CA VAL A 131 -17.21 19.18 -2.24
C VAL A 131 -17.38 20.46 -3.03
N SER A 132 -16.74 20.50 -4.19
CA SER A 132 -16.85 21.54 -5.21
C SER A 132 -16.70 20.87 -6.58
N GLY A 133 -16.90 21.61 -7.67
CA GLY A 133 -16.74 21.04 -9.02
C GLY A 133 -15.31 20.73 -9.46
N ALA A 134 -14.30 20.98 -8.61
CA ALA A 134 -12.90 20.74 -8.93
C ALA A 134 -12.07 20.21 -7.74
N SER A 135 -12.72 19.95 -6.59
CA SER A 135 -12.02 19.40 -5.43
C SER A 135 -12.99 18.76 -4.44
N VAL A 136 -12.49 17.70 -3.80
CA VAL A 136 -13.10 17.03 -2.66
C VAL A 136 -12.13 17.08 -1.49
N LYS A 137 -12.57 17.62 -0.35
CA LYS A 137 -11.85 17.53 0.93
C LYS A 137 -12.64 16.67 1.89
N PHE A 138 -12.04 15.66 2.47
CA PHE A 138 -12.75 14.71 3.32
C PHE A 138 -11.93 14.32 4.53
N ASP A 139 -12.64 13.92 5.58
CA ASP A 139 -12.06 13.44 6.82
C ASP A 139 -12.28 11.92 6.89
N HIS A 140 -11.21 11.16 7.10
CA HIS A 140 -11.30 9.70 7.19
C HIS A 140 -12.00 9.26 8.48
N SER A 141 -12.65 8.10 8.45
CA SER A 141 -13.19 7.49 9.66
C SER A 141 -12.07 6.95 10.54
N VAL A 142 -11.86 7.58 11.70
CA VAL A 142 -10.91 7.11 12.72
C VAL A 142 -11.32 5.73 13.25
N GLU A 143 -12.62 5.45 13.31
CA GLU A 143 -13.15 4.15 13.74
C GLU A 143 -12.74 3.05 12.75
N LEU A 144 -12.99 3.25 11.44
CA LEU A 144 -12.62 2.26 10.43
C LEU A 144 -11.11 2.09 10.30
N GLN A 145 -10.34 3.18 10.44
CA GLN A 145 -8.86 3.11 10.38
C GLN A 145 -8.25 2.36 11.57
N ASN A 146 -8.88 2.41 12.74
CA ASN A 146 -8.41 1.72 13.93
C ASN A 146 -8.98 0.30 14.06
N ASP A 147 -9.93 -0.11 13.22
CA ASP A 147 -10.48 -1.46 13.21
C ASP A 147 -9.51 -2.42 12.51
N PRO A 148 -8.87 -3.36 13.24
CA PRO A 148 -7.94 -4.30 12.65
C PRO A 148 -8.59 -5.27 11.65
N ASN A 149 -9.93 -5.37 11.60
CA ASN A 149 -10.67 -6.18 10.63
C ASN A 149 -10.95 -5.45 9.31
N MET A 150 -10.68 -4.15 9.23
CA MET A 150 -11.01 -3.33 8.08
C MET A 150 -9.75 -2.96 7.31
N ILE A 151 -9.70 -3.35 6.04
CA ILE A 151 -8.63 -2.96 5.11
C ILE A 151 -9.16 -1.84 4.23
N TRP A 152 -8.49 -0.70 4.26
CA TRP A 152 -8.77 0.40 3.36
C TRP A 152 -8.19 0.09 1.98
N ALA A 153 -9.05 -0.36 1.06
CA ALA A 153 -8.60 -0.92 -0.21
C ALA A 153 -8.43 0.14 -1.30
N VAL A 154 -9.43 1.01 -1.48
CA VAL A 154 -9.46 1.97 -2.60
C VAL A 154 -10.17 3.26 -2.20
N ASP A 155 -9.65 4.39 -2.68
CA ASP A 155 -10.35 5.66 -2.74
C ASP A 155 -10.73 5.95 -4.20
N ILE A 156 -11.99 6.30 -4.45
CA ILE A 156 -12.51 6.64 -5.78
C ILE A 156 -13.24 7.97 -5.73
N HIS A 157 -12.84 8.94 -6.55
CA HIS A 157 -13.57 10.18 -6.75
C HIS A 157 -13.97 10.43 -8.20
N SER A 158 -15.04 11.19 -8.38
CA SER A 158 -15.51 11.65 -9.68
C SER A 158 -14.73 12.86 -10.19
N HIS A 159 -14.53 12.93 -11.51
CA HIS A 159 -14.28 14.18 -12.24
C HIS A 159 -15.47 14.42 -13.16
N ASN A 160 -15.97 15.65 -13.25
CA ASN A 160 -17.20 15.98 -13.98
C ASN A 160 -16.97 16.27 -15.49
N SER A 161 -16.03 15.53 -16.08
CA SER A 161 -15.68 15.59 -17.50
C SER A 161 -16.80 15.08 -18.41
#